data_AF-A0A318CDE0-F1
#
_entry.id   AF-A0A318CDE0-F1
#
_cell.length_a   1.000
_cell.length_b   1.000
_cell.length_c   1.000
_cell.angle_alpha   90.00
_cell.angle_beta   90.00
_cell.angle_gamma   90.00
#
_symmetry.space_group_name_H-M   'P 1'
#
loop_
_entity.id
_entity.type
_entity.pdbx_description
1 polymer ?
#
loop_
_entity_poly.entity_id
_entity_poly.type
_entity_poly.pdbx_seq_one_letter_code
_entity_poly.pdbx_strand_id
1 'polypeptide(L)'
;MGSKKEYFAPDNSLNGELMYLQFSIVRDEGRVFEEAYFRQFLENRTSFDGVIPSSKEAVVVRGFIDEAPGISQVSDIVAVLRFSFSEEMSEERVNFGIGLQHESDPTGPRYFIRDEKNRTIDGITVDNNPIEIQLPELAATGM
;
A
#
# COMPACT_ATOMS: atom_id res chain seq x y z
N MET A 1 21.70 -14.62 -20.29
CA MET A 1 21.46 -15.60 -19.21
C MET A 1 20.49 -14.97 -18.23
N GLY A 2 19.20 -15.29 -18.33
CA GLY A 2 18.21 -14.80 -17.38
C GLY A 2 18.26 -15.64 -16.11
N SER A 3 18.45 -15.01 -14.96
CA SER A 3 18.28 -15.69 -13.68
C SER A 3 16.82 -16.15 -13.58
N LYS A 4 16.59 -17.45 -13.44
CA LYS A 4 15.28 -17.97 -13.07
C LYS A 4 14.95 -17.40 -11.69
N LYS A 5 13.90 -16.59 -11.59
CA LYS A 5 13.31 -16.23 -10.30
C LYS A 5 12.79 -17.54 -9.69
N GLU A 6 13.42 -17.97 -8.61
CA GLU A 6 12.94 -19.10 -7.81
C GLU A 6 11.80 -18.58 -6.93
N TYR A 7 10.61 -19.11 -7.17
CA TYR A 7 9.41 -18.85 -6.37
C TYR A 7 9.32 -19.97 -5.33
N PHE A 8 9.24 -19.62 -4.06
CA PHE A 8 9.21 -20.59 -2.96
C PHE A 8 7.77 -20.67 -2.44
N ALA A 9 7.24 -21.89 -2.26
CA ALA A 9 6.00 -22.07 -1.51
C ALA A 9 6.17 -21.49 -0.09
N PRO A 10 5.12 -20.88 0.51
CA PRO A 10 5.21 -20.32 1.85
C PRO A 10 5.61 -21.43 2.83
N ASP A 11 6.85 -21.39 3.29
CA ASP A 11 7.30 -22.20 4.40
C ASP A 11 6.73 -21.60 5.68
N ASN A 12 5.64 -22.20 6.13
CA ASN A 12 4.90 -21.86 7.34
C ASN A 12 5.47 -22.54 8.60
N SER A 13 6.64 -23.19 8.51
CA SER A 13 7.39 -23.68 9.69
C SER A 13 8.10 -22.55 10.44
N LEU A 14 8.38 -21.45 9.74
CA LEU A 14 8.79 -20.16 10.27
C LEU A 14 7.69 -19.19 9.85
N ASN A 15 6.72 -18.86 10.71
CA ASN A 15 5.70 -17.87 10.39
C ASN A 15 6.39 -16.63 9.82
N GLY A 16 6.22 -16.40 8.51
CA GLY A 16 7.01 -15.47 7.73
C GLY A 16 7.09 -14.12 8.42
N GLU A 17 8.25 -13.84 8.98
CA GLU A 17 8.52 -12.61 9.69
C GLU A 17 8.51 -11.46 8.69
N LEU A 18 7.35 -10.78 8.58
CA LEU A 18 7.16 -9.65 7.68
C LEU A 18 8.22 -8.58 8.00
N MET A 19 9.10 -8.34 7.04
CA MET A 19 10.22 -7.40 7.18
C MET A 19 10.08 -6.21 6.26
N TYR A 20 9.37 -6.38 5.15
CA TYR A 20 9.15 -5.30 4.21
C TYR A 20 7.81 -5.45 3.48
N LEU A 21 7.07 -4.35 3.40
CA LEU A 21 5.89 -4.18 2.58
C LEU A 21 6.09 -2.94 1.70
N GLN A 22 5.88 -3.10 0.40
CA GLN A 22 5.73 -2.00 -0.54
C GLN A 22 4.44 -2.20 -1.31
N PHE A 23 3.72 -1.12 -1.55
CA PHE A 23 2.65 -1.11 -2.54
C PHE A 23 2.49 0.27 -3.16
N SER A 24 1.99 0.34 -4.39
CA SER A 24 1.70 1.61 -5.04
C SER A 24 0.21 1.89 -5.12
N ILE A 25 -0.09 3.17 -5.25
CA ILE A 25 -1.44 3.70 -5.36
C ILE A 25 -1.43 4.70 -6.51
N VAL A 26 -2.33 4.47 -7.46
CA VAL A 26 -2.42 5.25 -8.69
C VAL A 26 -2.77 6.70 -8.35
N ARG A 27 -2.20 7.65 -9.10
CA ARG A 27 -2.62 9.05 -9.12
C ARG A 27 -3.27 9.30 -10.48
N ASP A 28 -4.52 9.74 -10.47
CA ASP A 28 -5.26 10.14 -11.68
C ASP A 28 -5.41 11.66 -11.67
N GLU A 29 -5.64 12.28 -12.83
CA GLU A 29 -5.86 13.74 -12.91
C GLU A 29 -7.01 14.15 -11.98
N GLY A 30 -6.79 15.16 -11.13
CA GLY A 30 -7.75 15.62 -10.12
C GLY A 30 -7.65 14.91 -8.74
N ARG A 31 -7.05 13.73 -8.64
CA ARG A 31 -6.82 13.04 -7.35
C ARG A 31 -5.41 13.31 -6.82
N VAL A 32 -5.32 14.02 -5.70
CA VAL A 32 -4.04 14.39 -5.07
C VAL A 32 -3.83 13.54 -3.81
N PHE A 33 -2.66 12.90 -3.71
CA PHE A 33 -2.25 12.24 -2.47
C PHE A 33 -1.66 13.28 -1.50
N GLU A 34 -2.21 13.37 -0.30
CA GLU A 34 -1.81 14.33 0.72
C GLU A 34 -0.76 13.73 1.66
N GLU A 35 -1.10 12.63 2.31
CA GLU A 35 -0.29 12.07 3.39
C GLU A 35 -0.64 10.61 3.69
N ALA A 36 0.31 9.93 4.35
CA ALA A 36 0.12 8.59 4.88
C ALA A 36 0.39 8.59 6.38
N TYR A 37 -0.48 7.90 7.12
CA TYR A 37 -0.33 7.63 8.54
C TYR A 37 -0.06 6.15 8.74
N PHE A 38 0.98 5.84 9.50
CA PHE A 38 1.40 4.49 9.79
C PHE A 38 1.12 4.17 11.25
N ARG A 39 0.32 3.14 11.50
CA ARG A 39 0.04 2.63 12.85
C ARG A 39 0.96 1.46 13.14
N GLN A 40 1.35 1.29 14.40
CA GLN A 40 2.10 0.11 14.81
C GLN A 40 1.38 -1.17 14.37
N PHE A 41 2.01 -1.96 13.50
CA PHE A 41 1.35 -3.10 12.84
C PHE A 41 1.83 -4.46 13.36
N LEU A 42 3.09 -4.55 13.83
CA LEU A 42 3.68 -5.77 14.35
C LEU A 42 4.10 -5.60 15.81
N GLU A 43 3.90 -6.63 16.63
CA GLU A 43 4.37 -6.61 18.01
C GLU A 43 5.89 -6.72 18.04
N ASN A 44 6.53 -6.08 19.02
CA ASN A 44 7.98 -6.13 19.24
C ASN A 44 8.84 -5.76 18.02
N ARG A 45 8.31 -4.96 17.09
CA ARG A 45 9.05 -4.46 15.93
C ARG A 45 8.94 -2.96 15.80
N THR A 46 10.05 -2.27 15.57
CA THR A 46 10.03 -0.88 15.11
C THR A 46 9.74 -0.85 13.61
N SER A 47 8.97 0.13 13.14
CA SER A 47 8.72 0.33 11.70
C SER A 47 9.49 1.53 11.13
N PHE A 48 9.94 1.40 9.88
CA PHE A 48 10.48 2.48 9.06
C PHE A 48 9.56 2.68 7.87
N ASP A 49 8.84 3.79 7.89
CA ASP A 49 7.72 4.00 7.01
C ASP A 49 7.97 5.22 6.11
N GLY A 50 7.44 5.19 4.90
CA GLY A 50 7.60 6.31 3.98
C GLY A 50 6.68 6.24 2.77
N VAL A 51 6.59 7.37 2.08
CA VAL A 51 5.94 7.47 0.78
C VAL A 51 6.93 8.07 -0.21
N ILE A 52 7.18 7.34 -1.29
CA ILE A 52 7.99 7.81 -2.41
C ILE A 52 7.03 8.42 -3.43
N PRO A 53 7.06 9.77 -3.61
CA PRO A 53 6.22 10.40 -4.61
C PRO A 53 6.74 10.07 -6.02
N SER A 54 5.83 9.70 -6.91
CA SER A 54 6.06 9.60 -8.35
C SER A 54 5.06 10.48 -9.08
N SER A 55 5.35 10.82 -10.34
CA SER A 55 4.46 11.61 -11.19
C SER A 55 3.13 10.90 -11.48
N LYS A 56 3.07 9.58 -11.36
CA LYS A 56 1.87 8.77 -11.67
C LYS A 56 1.34 7.95 -10.50
N GLU A 57 2.09 7.85 -9.41
CA GLU A 57 1.69 7.03 -8.26
C GLU A 57 2.31 7.56 -6.96
N ALA A 58 1.71 7.19 -5.83
CA ALA A 58 2.37 7.22 -4.54
C ALA A 58 2.79 5.79 -4.19
N VAL A 59 4.08 5.57 -3.92
CA VAL A 59 4.58 4.27 -3.47
C VAL A 59 4.73 4.30 -1.96
N VAL A 60 3.90 3.52 -1.26
CA VAL A 60 3.98 3.32 0.18
C VAL A 60 5.01 2.25 0.47
N VAL A 61 5.97 2.54 1.34
CA VAL A 61 7.01 1.61 1.77
C VAL A 61 7.00 1.48 3.28
N ARG A 62 7.18 0.25 3.76
CA ARG A 62 7.17 -0.11 5.17
C ARG A 62 8.21 -1.18 5.45
N GLY A 63 9.21 -0.86 6.28
CA GLY A 63 10.20 -1.81 6.78
C GLY A 63 9.96 -2.09 8.26
N PHE A 64 10.34 -3.27 8.73
CA PHE A 64 10.24 -3.64 10.14
C PHE A 64 11.60 -4.18 10.62
N ILE A 65 11.98 -3.85 11.86
CA ILE A 65 13.14 -4.42 12.55
C ILE A 65 12.73 -4.91 13.92
N ASP A 66 13.40 -5.95 14.40
CA ASP A 66 13.16 -6.44 15.76
C ASP A 66 13.61 -5.40 16.78
N GLU A 67 12.74 -5.15 17.77
CA GLU A 67 13.03 -4.31 18.92
C GLU A 67 12.97 -5.15 20.20
N ALA A 68 13.56 -4.65 21.29
CA ALA A 68 13.42 -5.26 22.60
C ALA A 68 11.93 -5.42 22.97
N PRO A 69 11.54 -6.51 23.67
CA PRO A 69 10.14 -6.80 23.94
C PRO A 69 9.48 -5.67 24.75
N GLY A 70 8.32 -5.19 24.30
CA GLY A 70 7.63 -4.06 24.95
C GLY A 70 6.52 -3.38 24.14
N ILE A 71 6.38 -3.68 22.85
CA ILE A 71 5.29 -3.17 22.02
C ILE A 71 4.16 -4.22 22.00
N SER A 72 3.09 -3.99 22.77
CA SER A 72 1.95 -4.91 22.90
C SER A 72 0.65 -4.42 22.23
N GLN A 73 0.61 -3.17 21.76
CA GLN A 73 -0.56 -2.64 21.07
C GLN A 73 -0.28 -2.50 19.58
N VAL A 74 -0.84 -3.43 18.81
CA VAL A 74 -0.81 -3.43 17.35
C VAL A 74 -2.19 -3.08 16.79
N SER A 75 -2.18 -2.50 15.59
CA SER A 75 -3.34 -2.15 14.80
C SER A 75 -3.39 -3.08 13.59
N ASP A 76 -4.58 -3.57 13.23
CA ASP A 76 -4.78 -4.34 12.00
C ASP A 76 -4.62 -3.48 10.73
N ILE A 77 -4.58 -2.15 10.90
CA ILE A 77 -4.39 -1.19 9.80
C ILE A 77 -2.90 -1.01 9.50
N VAL A 78 -2.49 -1.36 8.28
CA VAL A 78 -1.12 -1.22 7.81
C VAL A 78 -0.74 0.21 7.41
N ALA A 79 -1.67 0.98 6.86
CA ALA A 79 -1.51 2.39 6.54
C ALA A 79 -2.90 3.04 6.38
N VAL A 80 -3.02 4.31 6.77
CA VAL A 80 -4.16 5.16 6.42
C VAL A 80 -3.65 6.22 5.46
N LEU A 81 -4.39 6.46 4.38
CA LEU A 81 -3.94 7.29 3.28
C LEU A 81 -4.98 8.38 3.07
N ARG A 82 -4.53 9.63 2.99
CA ARG A 82 -5.40 10.76 2.75
C ARG A 82 -5.22 11.27 1.33
N PHE A 83 -6.35 11.52 0.69
CA PHE A 83 -6.43 12.11 -0.63
C PHE A 83 -7.29 13.37 -0.57
N SER A 84 -6.96 14.33 -1.41
CA SER A 84 -7.84 15.43 -1.78
C SER A 84 -8.23 15.27 -3.25
N PHE A 85 -9.37 15.86 -3.61
CA PHE A 85 -9.93 15.80 -4.95
C PHE A 85 -10.19 17.21 -5.43
N SER A 86 -9.92 17.48 -6.71
CA SER A 86 -10.30 18.74 -7.35
C SER A 86 -11.82 18.86 -7.44
N GLU A 87 -12.30 20.10 -7.53
CA GLU A 87 -13.73 20.38 -7.68
C GLU A 87 -14.32 19.78 -8.97
N GLU A 88 -13.49 19.64 -10.00
CA GLU A 88 -13.84 19.05 -11.29
C GLU A 88 -14.25 17.58 -11.18
N MET A 89 -13.81 16.87 -10.13
CA MET A 89 -14.18 15.47 -9.87
C MET A 89 -15.47 15.32 -9.05
N SER A 90 -16.20 16.41 -8.78
CA SER A 90 -17.50 16.34 -8.09
C SER A 90 -18.42 15.34 -8.77
N GLU A 91 -19.09 14.50 -7.99
CA GLU A 91 -19.98 13.45 -8.49
C GLU A 91 -19.32 12.37 -9.37
N GLU A 92 -17.98 12.32 -9.46
CA GLU A 92 -17.28 11.23 -10.13
C GLU A 92 -17.16 9.98 -9.24
N ARG A 93 -17.02 8.82 -9.89
CA ARG A 93 -16.69 7.55 -9.25
C ARG A 93 -15.20 7.33 -9.28
N VAL A 94 -14.60 7.17 -8.10
CA VAL A 94 -13.17 6.94 -7.96
C VAL A 94 -12.92 5.57 -7.39
N ASN A 95 -11.99 4.84 -8.02
CA ASN A 95 -11.57 3.52 -7.56
C ASN A 95 -10.27 3.59 -6.78
N PHE A 96 -10.24 2.90 -5.64
CA PHE A 96 -9.07 2.71 -4.80
C PHE A 96 -8.67 1.25 -4.77
N GLY A 97 -7.40 0.97 -4.98
CA GLY A 97 -6.87 -0.39 -4.87
C GLY A 97 -5.34 -0.38 -4.82
N ILE A 98 -4.78 -1.50 -4.40
CA ILE A 98 -3.36 -1.69 -4.16
C ILE A 98 -2.69 -2.17 -5.44
N GLY A 99 -1.89 -1.33 -6.08
CA GLY A 99 -1.24 -1.70 -7.34
C GLY A 99 -2.24 -1.94 -8.48
N LEU A 100 -3.33 -1.15 -8.52
CA LEU A 100 -4.21 -1.10 -9.70
C LEU A 100 -3.38 -0.75 -10.93
N GLN A 101 -3.65 -1.46 -12.03
CA GLN A 101 -3.02 -1.18 -13.31
C GLN A 101 -3.46 0.21 -13.79
N HIS A 102 -2.50 1.10 -14.00
CA HIS A 102 -2.76 2.26 -14.84
C HIS A 102 -2.82 1.77 -16.29
N GLU A 103 -3.79 2.21 -17.09
CA GLU A 103 -4.00 1.71 -18.48
C GLU A 103 -2.74 1.80 -19.36
N SER A 104 -1.82 2.71 -19.03
CA SER A 104 -0.54 2.91 -19.73
C SER A 104 0.65 2.06 -19.26
N ASP A 105 0.52 1.23 -18.21
CA ASP A 105 1.56 0.27 -17.79
C ASP A 105 0.96 -1.06 -17.28
N PRO A 106 0.90 -2.10 -18.13
CA PRO A 106 0.20 -3.35 -17.84
C PRO A 106 0.97 -4.34 -16.94
N THR A 107 2.12 -3.96 -16.37
CA THR A 107 3.00 -4.91 -15.69
C THR A 107 2.63 -5.15 -14.21
N GLY A 108 1.64 -6.03 -13.97
CA GLY A 108 1.43 -6.75 -12.71
C GLY A 108 1.16 -5.91 -11.44
N PRO A 109 0.80 -6.55 -10.31
CA PRO A 109 0.58 -5.82 -9.08
C PRO A 109 1.90 -5.25 -8.54
N ARG A 110 1.95 -3.94 -8.28
CA ARG A 110 3.14 -3.22 -7.77
C ARG A 110 3.30 -3.33 -6.26
N TYR A 111 3.08 -4.51 -5.70
CA TYR A 111 3.38 -4.77 -4.29
C TYR A 111 4.52 -5.78 -4.12
N PHE A 112 5.33 -5.57 -3.08
CA PHE A 112 6.38 -6.49 -2.68
C PHE A 112 6.24 -6.75 -1.18
N ILE A 113 6.20 -8.02 -0.82
CA ILE A 113 6.23 -8.44 0.58
C ILE A 113 7.42 -9.36 0.76
N ARG A 114 8.30 -9.03 1.70
CA ARG A 114 9.55 -9.77 1.91
C ARG A 114 9.77 -10.16 3.36
N ASP A 115 10.45 -11.30 3.51
CA ASP A 115 10.93 -11.79 4.81
C ASP A 115 12.32 -11.22 5.17
N GLU A 116 12.83 -11.60 6.34
CA GLU A 116 14.16 -11.24 6.86
C GLU A 116 15.33 -11.63 5.96
N LYS A 117 15.15 -12.65 5.12
CA LYS A 117 16.15 -13.11 4.16
C LYS A 117 15.99 -12.42 2.81
N ASN A 118 15.17 -11.37 2.74
CA ASN A 118 14.86 -10.59 1.54
C ASN A 118 14.23 -11.46 0.42
N ARG A 119 13.60 -12.58 0.78
CA ARG A 119 12.86 -13.44 -0.15
C ARG A 119 11.44 -12.90 -0.26
N THR A 120 10.87 -12.94 -1.47
CA THR A 120 9.45 -12.63 -1.64
C THR A 120 8.63 -13.68 -0.89
N ILE A 121 7.72 -13.21 -0.04
CA ILE A 121 6.74 -14.10 0.61
C ILE A 121 5.62 -14.34 -0.38
N ASP A 122 5.70 -15.45 -1.12
CA ASP A 122 4.60 -15.93 -1.95
C ASP A 122 3.55 -16.59 -1.05
N GLY A 123 2.26 -16.31 -1.27
CA GLY A 123 1.15 -16.90 -0.50
C GLY A 123 0.36 -15.93 0.38
N ILE A 124 0.78 -14.65 0.45
CA ILE A 124 -0.08 -13.60 0.99
C ILE A 124 -1.13 -13.27 -0.07
N THR A 125 -2.39 -13.55 0.26
CA THR A 125 -3.51 -13.12 -0.57
C THR A 125 -3.72 -11.64 -0.31
N VAL A 126 -3.43 -10.81 -1.31
CA VAL A 126 -3.83 -9.41 -1.31
C VAL A 126 -5.20 -9.33 -1.96
N ASP A 127 -6.22 -9.05 -1.16
CA ASP A 127 -7.51 -8.67 -1.72
C ASP A 127 -7.34 -7.31 -2.39
N ASN A 128 -7.29 -7.33 -3.72
CA ASN A 128 -7.11 -6.16 -4.54
C ASN A 128 -8.39 -5.75 -5.27
N ASN A 129 -9.55 -6.13 -4.74
CA ASN A 129 -10.82 -5.66 -5.27
C ASN A 129 -10.86 -4.13 -5.13
N PRO A 130 -10.99 -3.38 -6.24
CA PRO A 130 -11.08 -1.94 -6.17
C PRO A 130 -12.30 -1.54 -5.33
N ILE A 131 -12.09 -0.65 -4.38
CA ILE A 131 -13.16 0.02 -3.65
C ILE A 131 -13.57 1.23 -4.48
N GLU A 132 -14.77 1.18 -5.02
CA GLU A 132 -15.39 2.33 -5.69
C GLU A 132 -16.04 3.23 -4.65
N ILE A 133 -15.71 4.52 -4.68
CA ILE A 133 -16.41 5.55 -3.92
C ILE A 133 -17.05 6.56 -4.87
N GLN A 134 -18.25 7.01 -4.52
CA GLN A 134 -18.93 8.11 -5.18
C GLN A 134 -18.53 9.41 -4.48
N LEU A 135 -17.88 10.32 -5.19
CA LEU A 135 -17.58 11.65 -4.65
C LEU A 135 -18.88 12.44 -4.46
N PRO A 136 -18.99 13.21 -3.37
CA PRO A 136 -20.19 14.00 -3.11
C PRO A 136 -20.33 15.14 -4.11
N GLU A 137 -21.56 15.59 -4.32
CA GLU A 137 -21.82 16.86 -4.99
C GLU A 137 -21.23 18.00 -4.13
N LEU A 138 -20.49 18.90 -4.76
CA LEU A 138 -20.12 20.15 -4.12
C LEU A 138 -21.37 20.98 -3.92
N ALA A 139 -21.86 21.03 -2.68
CA ALA A 139 -22.87 22.00 -2.31
C ALA A 139 -22.30 23.38 -2.64
N ALA A 140 -22.97 24.11 -3.55
CA ALA A 140 -22.64 25.51 -3.81
C ALA A 140 -22.59 26.22 -2.46
N THR A 141 -21.40 26.55 -2.00
CA THR A 141 -21.23 27.41 -0.83
C THR A 141 -21.93 28.70 -1.21
N GLY A 142 -23.07 28.92 -0.57
CA GLY A 142 -23.99 30.00 -0.90
C GLY A 142 -23.25 31.34 -1.00
N MET A 143 -23.67 32.11 -2.00
CA MET A 143 -23.31 33.51 -2.24
C MET A 143 -23.16 34.34 -0.97
#